data_AF-A0A2V8MGR4-F1
#
_entry.id   AF-A0A2V8MGR4-F1
#
_cell.length_a   1.000
_cell.length_b   1.000
_cell.length_c   1.000
_cell.angle_alpha   90.00
_cell.angle_beta   90.00
_cell.angle_gamma   90.00
#
_symmetry.space_group_name_H-M   'P 1'
#
loop_
_entity.id
_entity.type
_entity.pdbx_description
1 polymer ?
#
loop_
_entity_poly.entity_id
_entity_poly.type
_entity_poly.pdbx_seq_one_letter_code
_entity_poly.pdbx_strand_id
1 'polypeptide(L)'
;YRRVIDSIAEDFPRADIIAIDVPSPGVQADVTVTFSALKASLVFYPGSEDAGDVILADIGNPPELIENENHQLNLIEPHELPARAVDANKSTYGRVLIIGGSRGKTGAAAMAGQAALRAGAGLVTVATPRSVLPI
;
A
#
# COMPACT_ATOMS: atom_id res chain seq x y z
N TYR A 1 13.84 21.46 -24.80
CA TYR A 1 12.50 21.77 -24.27
C TYR A 1 11.37 21.24 -25.14
N ARG A 2 11.31 21.52 -26.46
CA ARG A 2 10.23 21.01 -27.34
C ARG A 2 10.03 19.48 -27.31
N ARG A 3 11.09 18.68 -27.44
CA ARG A 3 11.03 17.20 -27.30
C ARG A 3 10.47 16.70 -25.96
N VAL A 4 10.73 17.42 -24.87
CA VAL A 4 10.23 17.02 -23.54
C VAL A 4 8.75 17.35 -23.44
N ILE A 5 8.33 18.51 -23.96
CA ILE A 5 6.92 18.90 -24.04
C ILE A 5 6.14 17.94 -24.96
N ASP A 6 6.73 17.55 -26.10
CA ASP A 6 6.10 16.63 -27.06
C ASP A 6 5.96 15.21 -26.45
N SER A 7 6.96 14.73 -25.70
CA SER A 7 6.85 13.46 -24.93
C SER A 7 5.77 13.54 -23.86
N ILE A 8 5.69 14.63 -23.09
CA ILE A 8 4.62 14.84 -22.11
C ILE A 8 3.24 14.86 -22.81
N ALA A 9 3.13 15.47 -23.99
CA ALA A 9 1.87 15.50 -24.74
C ALA A 9 1.48 14.14 -25.33
N GLU A 10 2.45 13.30 -25.72
CA GLU A 10 2.23 11.94 -26.19
C GLU A 10 1.89 10.97 -25.05
N ASP A 11 2.53 11.14 -23.89
CA ASP A 11 2.33 10.31 -22.69
C ASP A 11 1.05 10.71 -21.92
N PHE A 12 0.63 11.98 -22.01
CA PHE A 12 -0.58 12.52 -21.34
C PHE A 12 -1.53 13.23 -22.30
N PRO A 13 -2.09 12.53 -23.31
CA PRO A 13 -2.91 13.17 -24.34
C PRO A 13 -4.26 13.75 -23.84
N ARG A 14 -4.53 13.69 -22.52
CA ARG A 14 -5.79 14.11 -21.89
C ARG A 14 -5.66 14.86 -20.55
N ALA A 15 -4.44 15.17 -20.07
CA ALA A 15 -4.29 15.91 -18.82
C ALA A 15 -4.41 17.42 -19.05
N ASP A 16 -5.31 18.10 -18.34
CA ASP A 16 -5.53 19.55 -18.43
C ASP A 16 -4.65 20.31 -17.42
N ILE A 17 -4.44 19.72 -16.23
CA ILE A 17 -3.62 20.30 -15.15
C ILE A 17 -2.49 19.34 -14.80
N ILE A 18 -1.26 19.76 -15.10
CA ILE A 18 -0.03 19.02 -14.76
C ILE A 18 0.71 19.75 -13.65
N ALA A 19 0.93 19.07 -12.53
CA ALA A 19 1.80 19.55 -11.46
C ALA A 19 3.23 19.01 -11.62
N ILE A 20 4.21 19.83 -11.26
CA ILE A 20 5.61 19.44 -11.24
C ILE A 20 6.07 19.39 -9.79
N ASP A 21 6.70 18.28 -9.43
CA ASP A 21 7.15 17.90 -8.10
C ASP A 21 6.00 17.61 -7.10
N VAL A 22 5.17 18.62 -6.81
CA VAL A 22 3.94 18.53 -6.01
C VAL A 22 2.90 19.56 -6.48
N PRO A 23 1.58 19.31 -6.32
CA PRO A 23 0.56 20.31 -6.58
C PRO A 23 0.72 21.56 -5.72
N SER A 24 0.41 22.71 -6.31
CA SER A 24 0.32 23.97 -5.55
C SER A 24 -0.93 23.98 -4.67
N PRO A 25 -0.93 24.70 -3.53
CA PRO A 25 -2.10 24.74 -2.65
C PRO A 25 -3.38 25.17 -3.39
N GLY A 26 -4.43 24.36 -3.28
CA GLY A 26 -5.73 24.62 -3.93
C GLY A 26 -5.77 24.27 -5.42
N VAL A 27 -4.74 23.61 -5.96
CA VAL A 27 -4.72 23.06 -7.31
C VAL A 27 -4.89 21.56 -7.23
N GLN A 28 -5.94 21.05 -7.88
CA GLN A 28 -6.13 19.62 -8.11
C GLN A 28 -5.56 19.28 -9.50
N ALA A 29 -4.48 18.49 -9.54
CA ALA A 29 -3.83 18.06 -10.77
C ALA A 29 -4.48 16.80 -11.33
N ASP A 30 -4.49 16.66 -12.66
CA ASP A 30 -4.81 15.39 -13.31
C ASP A 30 -3.61 14.43 -13.24
N VAL A 31 -2.41 15.00 -13.37
CA VAL A 31 -1.13 14.27 -13.31
C VAL A 31 -0.10 15.09 -12.53
N THR A 32 0.67 14.44 -11.65
CA THR A 32 1.84 15.03 -11.00
C THR A 32 3.11 14.29 -11.43
N VAL A 33 4.06 15.00 -12.05
CA VAL A 33 5.39 14.45 -12.34
C VAL A 33 6.34 14.86 -11.22
N THR A 34 6.81 13.90 -10.44
CA THR A 34 7.76 14.10 -9.34
C THR A 34 9.07 13.38 -9.61
N PHE A 35 10.14 13.77 -8.93
CA PHE A 35 11.49 13.29 -9.24
C PHE A 35 12.13 12.57 -8.05
N SER A 36 13.00 11.61 -8.35
CA SER A 36 13.87 10.90 -7.37
C SER A 36 13.15 9.98 -6.38
N ALA A 37 12.18 10.51 -5.64
CA ALA A 37 11.34 9.75 -4.73
C ALA A 37 9.98 10.44 -4.59
N LEU A 38 8.98 9.66 -4.15
CA LEU A 38 7.68 10.21 -3.78
C LEU A 38 7.81 11.12 -2.56
N LYS A 39 7.19 12.30 -2.63
CA LYS A 39 7.06 13.20 -1.49
C LYS A 39 5.89 12.72 -0.63
N ALA A 40 6.02 12.86 0.69
CA ALA A 40 5.00 12.40 1.63
C ALA A 40 3.60 12.96 1.31
N SER A 41 3.51 14.21 0.84
CA SER A 41 2.25 14.84 0.44
C SER A 41 1.58 14.17 -0.75
N LEU A 42 2.29 13.44 -1.61
CA LEU A 42 1.71 12.72 -2.75
C LEU A 42 1.09 11.37 -2.34
N VAL A 43 1.36 10.91 -1.12
CA VAL A 43 0.90 9.61 -0.61
C VAL A 43 -0.11 9.78 0.53
N PHE A 44 0.08 10.78 1.39
CA PHE A 44 -0.77 11.01 2.54
C PHE A 44 -1.87 12.05 2.27
N TYR A 45 -3.05 11.75 2.81
CA TYR A 45 -4.15 12.70 2.89
C TYR A 45 -3.77 13.94 3.74
N PRO A 46 -4.21 15.16 3.37
CA PRO A 46 -5.05 15.50 2.22
C PRO A 46 -4.28 15.68 0.91
N GLY A 47 -2.96 15.86 0.96
CA GLY A 47 -2.17 16.25 -0.23
C GLY A 47 -2.29 15.28 -1.41
N SER A 48 -2.52 13.99 -1.13
CA SER A 48 -2.70 12.98 -2.18
C SER A 48 -3.98 13.20 -3.01
N GLU A 49 -4.99 13.90 -2.49
CA GLU A 49 -6.21 14.21 -3.25
C GLU A 49 -5.95 15.17 -4.41
N ASP A 50 -4.98 16.06 -4.24
CA ASP A 50 -4.62 17.09 -5.22
C ASP A 50 -3.64 16.56 -6.28
N ALA A 51 -3.11 15.35 -6.11
CA ALA A 51 -1.98 14.84 -6.88
C ALA A 51 -2.34 14.19 -8.23
N GLY A 52 -3.58 13.74 -8.40
CA GLY A 52 -3.98 12.96 -9.57
C GLY A 52 -3.13 11.70 -9.75
N ASP A 53 -2.86 11.32 -11.00
CA ASP A 53 -1.93 10.24 -11.31
C ASP A 53 -0.48 10.70 -11.08
N VAL A 54 0.27 9.97 -10.25
CA VAL A 54 1.64 10.35 -9.88
C VAL A 54 2.66 9.56 -10.69
N ILE A 55 3.60 10.28 -11.30
CA ILE A 55 4.66 9.72 -12.11
C ILE A 55 5.99 10.07 -11.46
N LEU A 56 6.73 9.03 -11.09
CA LEU A 56 8.08 9.17 -10.59
C LEU A 56 9.06 9.13 -11.77
N ALA A 57 9.56 10.30 -12.15
CA ALA A 57 10.56 10.44 -13.19
C ALA A 57 11.97 10.23 -12.62
N ASP A 58 12.71 9.32 -13.25
CA ASP A 58 14.13 9.13 -13.00
C ASP A 58 14.93 10.27 -13.67
N ILE A 59 15.81 10.89 -12.90
CA ILE A 59 16.67 11.99 -13.32
C ILE A 59 18.17 11.65 -13.21
N GLY A 60 18.50 10.37 -13.00
CA GLY A 60 19.88 9.87 -12.93
C GLY A 60 20.51 9.99 -11.55
N ASN A 61 19.71 9.95 -10.48
CA ASN A 61 20.24 9.94 -9.13
C ASN A 61 20.93 8.58 -8.84
N PRO A 62 22.09 8.57 -8.17
CA PRO A 62 22.70 7.33 -7.70
C PRO A 62 21.72 6.54 -6.82
N PRO A 63 21.52 5.22 -7.06
CA PRO A 63 20.59 4.40 -6.30
C PRO A 63 20.84 4.44 -4.79
N GLU A 64 22.10 4.56 -4.36
CA GLU A 64 22.49 4.56 -2.95
C GLU A 64 21.96 5.78 -2.18
N LEU A 65 21.57 6.85 -2.88
CA LEU A 65 20.90 8.00 -2.27
C LEU A 65 19.40 7.77 -2.02
N ILE A 66 18.79 6.82 -2.74
CA ILE A 66 17.36 6.51 -2.68
C ILE A 66 17.15 5.23 -1.84
N GLU A 67 17.99 4.23 -2.04
CA GLU A 67 18.01 2.94 -1.35
C GLU A 67 18.89 3.03 -0.09
N ASN A 68 18.49 3.87 0.85
CA ASN A 68 19.19 4.07 2.12
C ASN A 68 18.39 3.48 3.29
N GLU A 69 19.02 2.61 4.08
CA GLU A 69 18.39 1.99 5.26
C GLU A 69 18.00 3.02 6.35
N ASN A 70 18.56 4.23 6.30
CA ASN A 70 18.20 5.32 7.21
C ASN A 70 16.89 6.03 6.82
N HIS A 71 16.30 5.73 5.66
CA HIS A 71 14.99 6.28 5.30
C HIS A 71 13.90 5.73 6.22
N GLN A 72 13.17 6.65 6.86
CA GLN A 72 12.11 6.31 7.83
C GLN A 72 10.76 6.05 7.17
N LEU A 73 10.62 6.39 5.88
CA LEU A 73 9.38 6.27 5.12
C LEU A 73 9.67 5.56 3.80
N ASN A 74 8.94 4.47 3.57
CA ASN A 74 9.00 3.67 2.35
C ASN A 74 7.58 3.42 1.86
N LEU A 75 7.39 3.36 0.54
CA LEU A 75 6.12 2.93 -0.04
C LEU A 75 6.08 1.39 -0.06
N ILE A 76 4.95 0.81 0.32
CA ILE A 76 4.74 -0.64 0.19
C ILE A 76 4.44 -0.93 -1.28
N GLU A 77 5.31 -1.70 -1.92
CA GLU A 77 5.12 -2.19 -3.28
C GLU A 77 4.59 -3.63 -3.30
N PRO A 78 3.93 -4.05 -4.38
CA PRO A 78 3.60 -5.46 -4.59
C PRO A 78 4.86 -6.32 -4.50
N HIS A 79 4.79 -7.41 -3.73
CA HIS A 79 5.88 -8.37 -3.60
C HIS A 79 5.34 -9.80 -3.72
N GLU A 80 6.23 -10.72 -4.04
CA GLU A 80 5.88 -12.14 -4.14
C GLU A 80 5.55 -12.70 -2.76
N LEU A 81 4.41 -13.39 -2.67
CA LEU A 81 4.02 -14.10 -1.45
C LEU A 81 4.77 -15.44 -1.36
N PRO A 82 5.08 -15.93 -0.13
CA PRO A 82 5.77 -17.21 0.04
C PRO A 82 5.02 -18.39 -0.60
N ALA A 83 5.73 -19.21 -1.37
CA ALA A 83 5.18 -20.43 -1.96
C ALA A 83 4.82 -21.48 -0.90
N ARG A 84 3.78 -22.28 -1.15
CA ARG A 84 3.41 -23.42 -0.30
C ARG A 84 3.90 -24.74 -0.87
N ALA A 85 4.73 -25.45 -0.11
CA ALA A 85 5.18 -26.80 -0.45
C ALA A 85 4.02 -27.80 -0.47
N VAL A 86 4.06 -28.73 -1.43
CA VAL A 86 2.99 -29.72 -1.66
C VAL A 86 2.88 -30.75 -0.53
N ASP A 87 4.00 -31.04 0.13
CA ASP A 87 4.14 -32.00 1.23
C ASP A 87 4.02 -31.35 2.62
N ALA A 88 3.65 -30.07 2.69
CA ALA A 88 3.46 -29.36 3.95
C ALA A 88 2.13 -29.72 4.64
N ASN A 89 2.06 -29.44 5.94
CA ASN A 89 0.85 -29.65 6.72
C ASN A 89 0.50 -28.41 7.56
N LYS A 90 -0.63 -28.46 8.28
CA LYS A 90 -1.12 -27.34 9.11
C LYS A 90 -0.13 -26.83 10.16
N SER A 91 0.89 -27.62 10.55
CA SER A 91 1.92 -27.18 11.49
C SER A 91 3.08 -26.44 10.82
N THR A 92 3.27 -26.61 9.51
CA THR A 92 4.33 -25.94 8.73
C THR A 92 4.14 -24.43 8.65
N TYR A 93 2.88 -23.97 8.59
CA TYR A 93 2.54 -22.55 8.36
C TYR A 93 2.12 -21.80 9.64
N GLY A 94 2.69 -22.21 10.78
CA GLY A 94 2.47 -21.55 12.06
C GLY A 94 1.06 -21.70 12.63
N ARG A 95 0.88 -21.12 13.82
CA ARG A 95 -0.39 -21.13 14.56
C ARG A 95 -0.68 -19.72 15.06
N VAL A 96 -1.90 -19.25 14.86
CA VAL A 96 -2.35 -17.91 15.28
C VAL A 96 -3.39 -18.05 16.38
N LEU A 97 -3.20 -17.34 17.49
CA LEU A 97 -4.21 -17.14 18.52
C LEU A 97 -4.79 -15.74 18.37
N ILE A 98 -6.11 -15.64 18.21
CA ILE A 98 -6.84 -14.38 18.20
C ILE A 98 -7.61 -14.27 19.50
N ILE A 99 -7.35 -13.21 20.25
CA ILE A 99 -8.08 -12.89 21.47
C ILE A 99 -8.95 -11.67 21.15
N GLY A 100 -10.26 -11.87 21.10
CA GLY A 100 -11.14 -10.78 20.69
C GLY A 100 -12.61 -11.15 20.69
N GLY A 101 -13.43 -10.16 20.36
CA GLY A 101 -14.89 -10.27 20.41
C GLY A 101 -15.47 -9.86 21.76
N SER A 102 -16.71 -9.38 21.70
CA SER A 102 -17.52 -9.00 22.85
C SER A 102 -19.00 -9.06 22.46
N ARG A 103 -19.90 -8.80 23.41
CA ARG A 103 -21.35 -8.71 23.11
C ARG A 103 -21.57 -7.66 22.02
N GLY A 104 -22.19 -8.05 20.91
CA GLY A 104 -22.43 -7.18 19.75
C GLY A 104 -21.22 -6.94 18.84
N LYS A 105 -20.04 -7.53 19.13
CA LYS A 105 -18.83 -7.46 18.29
C LYS A 105 -18.26 -8.85 17.98
N THR A 106 -19.12 -9.86 17.92
CA THR A 106 -18.76 -11.26 17.62
C THR A 106 -18.04 -11.39 16.27
N GLY A 107 -18.54 -10.67 15.26
CA GLY A 107 -17.99 -10.68 13.89
C GLY A 107 -16.54 -10.20 13.78
N ALA A 108 -16.05 -9.35 14.69
CA ALA A 108 -14.67 -8.87 14.64
C ALA A 108 -13.67 -10.02 14.81
N ALA A 109 -13.91 -10.89 15.79
CA ALA A 109 -13.07 -12.07 16.03
C ALA A 109 -13.18 -13.10 14.89
N ALA A 110 -14.38 -13.27 14.34
CA ALA A 110 -14.64 -14.17 13.22
C ALA A 110 -13.91 -13.73 11.94
N MET A 111 -14.02 -12.45 11.57
CA MET A 111 -13.36 -11.88 10.40
C MET A 111 -11.83 -11.93 10.54
N ALA A 112 -11.29 -11.61 11.72
CA ALA A 112 -9.85 -11.73 11.98
C ALA A 112 -9.38 -13.19 11.81
N GLY A 113 -10.15 -14.17 12.31
CA GLY A 113 -9.83 -15.58 12.17
C GLY A 113 -9.82 -16.07 10.73
N GLN A 114 -10.83 -15.68 9.96
CA GLN A 114 -10.91 -15.99 8.54
C GLN A 114 -9.81 -15.31 7.73
N ALA A 115 -9.49 -14.04 8.04
CA ALA A 115 -8.41 -13.31 7.38
C ALA A 115 -7.06 -13.97 7.63
N ALA A 116 -6.76 -14.41 8.85
CA ALA A 116 -5.54 -15.13 9.17
C ALA A 116 -5.41 -16.45 8.39
N LEU A 117 -6.50 -17.21 8.26
CA LEU A 117 -6.52 -18.42 7.44
C LEU A 117 -6.29 -18.11 5.95
N ARG A 118 -6.95 -17.07 5.42
CA ARG A 118 -6.76 -16.63 4.02
C ARG A 118 -5.35 -16.12 3.74
N ALA A 119 -4.71 -15.50 4.73
CA ALA A 119 -3.31 -15.06 4.65
C ALA A 119 -2.30 -16.22 4.73
N GLY A 120 -2.74 -17.45 4.98
CA GLY A 120 -1.91 -18.66 4.89
C GLY A 120 -1.58 -19.34 6.21
N ALA A 121 -2.12 -18.88 7.35
CA ALA A 121 -1.91 -19.52 8.64
C ALA A 121 -2.36 -21.00 8.62
N GLY A 122 -1.56 -21.89 9.20
CA GLY A 122 -1.85 -23.32 9.20
C GLY A 122 -2.97 -23.73 10.16
N LEU A 123 -3.05 -23.07 11.33
CA LEU A 123 -4.13 -23.25 12.30
C LEU A 123 -4.43 -21.91 12.98
N VAL A 124 -5.72 -21.61 13.16
CA VAL A 124 -6.18 -20.42 13.88
C VAL A 124 -7.10 -20.83 15.02
N THR A 125 -6.80 -20.33 16.22
CA THR A 125 -7.61 -20.49 17.42
C THR A 125 -8.17 -19.14 17.82
N VAL A 126 -9.48 -19.06 18.07
CA VAL A 126 -10.13 -17.84 18.57
C VAL A 126 -10.49 -18.05 20.03
N ALA A 127 -9.90 -17.24 20.91
CA ALA A 127 -10.28 -17.11 22.30
C ALA A 127 -11.21 -15.90 22.45
N THR A 128 -12.45 -16.14 22.88
CA THR A 128 -13.46 -15.09 23.01
C THR A 128 -14.27 -15.29 24.30
N PRO A 129 -14.80 -14.20 24.91
CA PRO A 129 -15.64 -14.33 26.09
C PRO A 129 -16.85 -15.23 25.85
N ARG A 130 -17.27 -16.00 26.86
CA ARG A 130 -18.43 -16.89 26.76
C ARG A 130 -19.72 -16.18 26.29
N SER A 131 -19.85 -14.90 26.58
CA SER A 131 -21.03 -14.09 26.20
C SER A 131 -21.20 -13.84 24.69
N VAL A 132 -20.31 -14.37 23.85
CA VAL A 132 -20.21 -14.12 22.40
C VAL A 132 -20.97 -15.19 21.56
N LEU A 133 -21.66 -16.18 22.15
CA LEU A 133 -22.35 -17.30 21.47
C LEU A 133 -23.45 -16.92 20.44
N PRO A 134 -23.71 -17.74 19.40
CA PRO A 134 -22.78 -18.34 18.45
C PRO A 134 -22.88 -17.67 17.05
N ILE A 135 -21.86 -17.88 16.23
CA ILE A 135 -21.89 -17.67 14.77
C ILE A 135 -22.39 -18.94 14.11
#